data_AF-A0A938CPU7-F1
#
_entry.id   AF-A0A938CPU7-F1
#
_cell.length_a   1.000
_cell.length_b   1.000
_cell.length_c   1.000
_cell.angle_alpha   90.00
_cell.angle_beta   90.00
_cell.angle_gamma   90.00
#
_symmetry.space_group_name_H-M   'P 1'
#
loop_
_entity.id
_entity.type
_entity.pdbx_description
1 polymer ?
#
loop_
_entity_poly.entity_id
_entity_poly.type
_entity_poly.pdbx_seq_one_letter_code
_entity_poly.pdbx_strand_id
1 'polypeptide(L)' 'MQVTETVSAGLKREFKVVVNAAELDKRLNDRLIELASRANIKG' A
#
# COMPACT_ATOMS: atom_id res chain seq x y z
N MET A 1 -0.67 9.59 2.78
CA MET A 1 -1.43 9.38 1.53
C MET A 1 -1.75 10.71 0.85
N GLN A 2 -1.39 10.87 -0.43
CA GLN A 2 -1.73 12.04 -1.26
C GLN A 2 -2.34 11.55 -2.59
N VAL A 3 -3.52 12.06 -2.95
CA VAL A 3 -4.27 11.67 -4.16
C VAL A 3 -4.31 12.87 -5.10
N THR A 4 -3.90 12.68 -6.35
CA THR A 4 -3.99 13.70 -7.42
C THR A 4 -4.80 13.14 -8.58
N GLU A 5 -5.93 13.78 -8.88
CA GLU A 5 -6.83 13.45 -9.99
C GLU A 5 -6.23 14.01 -11.29
N THR A 6 -5.89 13.15 -12.26
CA THR A 6 -4.98 13.55 -13.37
C THR A 6 -5.69 13.80 -14.71
N VAL A 7 -6.85 13.21 -15.04
CA VAL A 7 -7.56 13.53 -16.31
C VAL A 7 -9.08 13.33 -16.18
N SER A 8 -9.86 14.32 -16.62
CA SER A 8 -11.30 14.18 -16.88
C SER A 8 -11.52 14.11 -18.40
N ALA A 9 -11.51 12.89 -18.94
CA ALA A 9 -11.88 12.60 -20.32
C ALA A 9 -12.91 11.46 -20.35
N GLY A 10 -14.21 11.83 -20.29
CA GLY A 10 -15.34 10.89 -20.29
C GLY A 10 -15.69 10.30 -18.91
N LEU A 11 -16.04 9.00 -18.86
CA LEU A 11 -16.49 8.26 -17.65
C LEU A 11 -15.34 7.56 -16.88
N LYS A 12 -14.10 7.65 -17.37
CA LYS A 12 -12.93 7.03 -16.75
C LYS A 12 -12.26 8.03 -15.82
N ARG A 13 -12.04 7.64 -14.56
CA ARG A 13 -11.27 8.40 -13.57
C ARG A 13 -9.97 7.66 -13.29
N GLU A 14 -8.86 8.31 -13.58
CA GLU A 14 -7.53 7.81 -13.22
C GLU A 14 -7.02 8.57 -11.99
N PHE A 15 -6.68 7.81 -10.95
CA PHE A 15 -6.15 8.35 -9.71
C PHE A 15 -4.69 7.92 -9.55
N LYS A 16 -3.81 8.90 -9.44
CA LYS A 16 -2.43 8.66 -9.02
C LYS A 16 -2.38 8.75 -7.50
N VAL A 17 -2.09 7.62 -6.85
CA VAL A 17 -1.91 7.54 -5.41
C VAL A 17 -0.43 7.50 -5.10
N VAL A 18 0.06 8.51 -4.38
CA VAL A 18 1.42 8.52 -3.84
C VAL A 18 1.35 8.08 -2.39
N VAL A 19 2.00 6.95 -2.10
CA VAL A 19 2.15 6.41 -0.75
C VAL A 19 3.48 6.89 -0.21
N ASN A 20 3.46 7.51 0.97
CA ASN A 20 4.67 8.00 1.63
C ASN A 20 5.49 6.81 2.16
N ALA A 21 6.82 6.93 2.14
CA ALA A 21 7.72 5.87 2.62
C ALA A 21 7.37 5.39 4.04
N ALA A 22 7.15 6.32 4.98
CA ALA A 22 6.77 5.99 6.35
C ALA A 22 5.43 5.23 6.48
N GLU A 23 4.48 5.48 5.56
CA GLU A 23 3.22 4.75 5.54
C GLU A 23 3.40 3.34 4.96
N LEU A 24 4.27 3.20 3.95
CA LEU A 24 4.63 1.91 3.37
C LEU A 24 5.37 1.03 4.38
N ASP A 25 6.35 1.58 5.10
CA ASP A 25 7.14 0.87 6.11
C ASP A 25 6.27 0.36 7.25
N LYS A 26 5.32 1.17 7.72
CA LYS A 26 4.37 0.75 8.76
C LYS A 26 3.53 -0.46 8.28
N ARG A 27 2.92 -0.36 7.09
CA ARG A 27 2.10 -1.45 6.54
C ARG A 27 2.92 -2.72 6.29
N LEU A 28 4.17 -2.58 5.86
CA LEU A 28 5.07 -3.70 5.64
C LEU A 28 5.38 -4.42 6.96
N ASN A 29 5.77 -3.66 7.99
CA ASN A 29 6.06 -4.23 9.31
C ASN A 29 4.82 -4.91 9.91
N ASP A 30 3.66 -4.28 9.84
CA ASP A 30 2.40 -4.87 10.33
C ASP A 30 2.12 -6.21 9.62
N ARG A 31 2.35 -6.27 8.29
CA ARG A 31 2.16 -7.51 7.51
C ARG A 31 3.20 -8.58 7.83
N LEU A 32 4.45 -8.20 8.08
CA LEU A 32 5.50 -9.13 8.49
C LEU A 32 5.21 -9.73 9.87
N ILE A 33 4.69 -8.95 10.81
CA ILE A 33 4.26 -9.43 12.14
C ILE A 33 3.11 -10.44 12.00
N GLU A 34 2.10 -10.12 11.19
CA GLU A 34 0.98 -11.05 10.93
C GLU A 34 1.48 -12.35 10.30
N LEU A 35 2.40 -12.25 9.33
CA LEU A 35 2.97 -13.41 8.66
C LEU A 35 3.81 -14.24 9.62
N ALA A 36 4.67 -13.62 10.44
CA ALA A 36 5.48 -14.30 11.44
C ALA A 36 4.62 -15.08 12.44
N SER A 37 3.45 -14.56 12.81
CA SER A 37 2.51 -15.27 13.68
C SER A 37 1.89 -16.52 13.04
N ARG A 38 1.86 -16.62 11.71
CA ARG A 38 1.21 -17.72 10.98
C ARG A 38 2.19 -18.63 10.25
N ALA A 39 3.39 -18.15 9.96
CA ALA A 39 4.39 -18.86 9.21
C ALA A 39 5.13 -19.85 10.12
N ASN A 40 4.91 -21.14 9.89
CA ASN A 40 5.74 -22.18 10.47
C ASN A 40 6.97 -22.40 9.57
N ILE A 41 7.99 -21.55 9.76
CA ILE A 41 9.26 -21.66 9.05
C ILE A 41 10.04 -22.81 9.69
N LYS A 42 10.19 -23.92 8.97
CA LYS A 42 11.09 -24.99 9.40
C LYS A 42 12.53 -24.52 9.19
N GLY A 43 13.33 -24.64 10.25
CA GLY A 43 14.76 -24.36 10.24
C GLY A 43 15.53 -25.33 9.34
#